data_AF-A0A7H8IID2-F1
#
_entry.id   AF-A0A7H8IID2-F1
#
_cell.length_a   1.000
_cell.length_b   1.000
_cell.length_c   1.000
_cell.angle_alpha   90.00
_cell.angle_beta   90.00
_cell.angle_gamma   90.00
#
_symmetry.space_group_name_H-M   'P 1'
#
loop_
_entity.id
_entity.type
_entity.pdbx_description
1 polymer ?
#
loop_
_entity_poly.entity_id
_entity_poly.type
_entity_poly.pdbx_seq_one_letter_code
_entity_poly.pdbx_strand_id
1 'polypeptide(L)'
;MSGLWARWRERRGRRGGRRGLDPALKSMVRAAYRDGRPLPEPLARKAAHAGDPQGMTVYGIGLGNRGAYAEAVHWLGKAVAAGDTSAMVVLGTLQMDLGNLGEAERHFRRAADRGHSGARVALQQLRARRNGSGH
;
A
#
# COMPACT_ATOMS: atom_id res chain seq x y z
N MET A 1 -5.86 19.20 -19.95
CA MET A 1 -5.41 18.78 -18.60
C MET A 1 -4.61 17.48 -18.70
N SER A 2 -3.36 17.59 -19.17
CA SER A 2 -2.52 16.46 -19.58
C SER A 2 -1.52 16.12 -18.48
N GLY A 3 -1.96 15.39 -17.46
CA GLY A 3 -1.06 14.92 -16.40
C GLY A 3 -0.16 13.78 -16.90
N LEU A 4 1.15 13.89 -16.65
CA LEU A 4 2.11 12.77 -16.73
C LEU A 4 1.59 11.47 -16.07
N TRP A 5 0.69 11.63 -15.10
CA TRP A 5 -0.06 10.59 -14.40
C TRP A 5 -1.04 9.77 -15.26
N ALA A 6 -1.68 10.36 -16.27
CA ALA A 6 -2.57 9.65 -17.19
C ALA A 6 -1.78 8.82 -18.22
N ARG A 7 -0.70 9.39 -18.75
CA ARG A 7 0.25 8.68 -19.65
C ARG A 7 0.99 7.55 -18.95
N TRP A 8 1.29 7.68 -17.66
CA TRP A 8 1.86 6.59 -16.86
C TRP A 8 0.91 5.41 -16.69
N ARG A 9 -0.40 5.67 -16.54
CA ARG A 9 -1.46 4.64 -16.42
C ARG A 9 -1.62 3.83 -17.71
N GLU A 10 -1.45 4.48 -18.86
CA GLU A 10 -1.65 3.88 -20.18
C GLU A 10 -0.41 3.11 -20.70
N ARG A 11 0.81 3.54 -20.33
CA ARG A 11 2.06 2.90 -20.79
C ARG A 11 2.45 1.61 -20.05
N ARG A 12 1.89 1.34 -18.86
CA ARG A 12 2.29 0.20 -18.03
C ARG A 12 1.44 -1.07 -18.18
N GLY A 13 0.37 -1.01 -18.99
CA GLY A 13 -0.44 -2.19 -19.32
C GLY A 13 0.18 -3.14 -20.35
N ARG A 14 1.32 -2.79 -20.97
CA ARG A 14 1.97 -3.60 -22.02
C ARG A 14 3.45 -3.80 -21.74
N ARG A 15 3.80 -4.60 -20.73
CA ARG A 15 5.06 -5.40 -20.62
C ARG A 15 5.09 -6.13 -19.27
N GLY A 16 4.07 -6.93 -19.02
CA GLY A 16 4.12 -8.07 -18.10
C GLY A 16 3.44 -9.19 -18.85
N GLY A 17 4.17 -10.26 -19.17
CA GLY A 17 3.67 -11.33 -20.02
C GLY A 17 2.31 -11.84 -19.53
N ARG A 18 1.44 -12.20 -20.48
CA ARG A 18 0.07 -12.73 -20.30
C ARG A 18 0.02 -14.09 -19.56
N ARG A 19 0.90 -14.34 -18.59
CA ARG A 19 0.75 -15.42 -17.61
C ARG A 19 0.43 -14.75 -16.30
N GLY A 20 -0.82 -14.92 -15.86
CA GLY A 20 -1.25 -14.49 -14.53
C GLY A 20 -0.31 -15.02 -13.46
N LEU A 21 -0.35 -14.40 -12.28
CA LEU A 21 0.43 -14.86 -11.13
C LEU A 21 0.18 -16.35 -10.92
N ASP A 22 1.25 -17.11 -10.75
CA ASP A 22 1.17 -18.54 -10.45
C ASP A 22 0.15 -18.79 -9.31
N PRO A 23 -0.79 -19.76 -9.45
CA PRO A 23 -1.86 -19.96 -8.46
C PRO A 23 -1.35 -20.21 -7.04
N ALA A 24 -0.21 -20.92 -6.89
CA ALA A 24 0.38 -21.15 -5.58
C ALA A 24 0.91 -19.83 -5.00
N LEU A 25 1.62 -19.03 -5.80
CA LEU A 25 2.07 -17.70 -5.38
C LEU A 25 0.89 -16.76 -5.06
N LYS A 26 -0.19 -16.79 -5.84
CA LYS A 26 -1.40 -16.01 -5.56
C LYS A 26 -2.05 -16.40 -4.24
N SER A 27 -2.07 -17.69 -3.92
CA SER A 27 -2.55 -18.20 -2.62
C SER A 27 -1.66 -17.72 -1.47
N MET A 28 -0.33 -17.83 -1.62
CA MET A 28 0.62 -17.36 -0.62
C MET A 28 0.51 -15.85 -0.37
N VAL A 29 0.36 -15.05 -1.43
CA VAL A 29 0.14 -13.59 -1.32
C VAL A 29 -1.15 -13.30 -0.58
N ARG A 30 -2.25 -13.99 -0.91
CA ARG A 30 -3.53 -13.80 -0.20
C ARG A 30 -3.40 -14.13 1.28
N ALA A 31 -2.73 -15.23 1.63
CA ALA A 31 -2.52 -15.63 3.03
C ALA A 31 -1.60 -14.64 3.76
N ALA A 32 -0.53 -14.17 3.12
CA ALA A 32 0.33 -13.14 3.67
C ALA A 32 -0.42 -11.82 3.93
N TYR A 33 -1.27 -11.44 2.98
CA TYR A 33 -2.03 -10.20 3.04
C TYR A 33 -3.17 -10.24 4.07
N ARG A 34 -3.89 -11.36 4.17
CA ARG A 34 -5.03 -11.50 5.08
C ARG A 34 -4.60 -11.87 6.50
N ASP A 35 -3.69 -12.83 6.60
CA ASP A 35 -3.37 -13.50 7.86
C ASP A 35 -2.03 -13.02 8.43
N GLY A 36 -1.37 -12.06 7.76
CA GLY A 36 -0.07 -11.54 8.18
C GLY A 36 1.07 -12.55 8.06
N ARG A 37 0.89 -13.64 7.31
CA ARG A 37 1.93 -14.66 7.13
C ARG A 37 3.14 -14.05 6.41
N PRO A 38 4.37 -14.30 6.88
CA PRO A 38 5.55 -13.76 6.22
C PRO A 38 5.67 -14.36 4.81
N LEU A 39 5.70 -13.49 3.80
CA LEU A 39 6.03 -13.87 2.43
C LEU A 39 7.50 -13.52 2.17
N PRO A 40 8.33 -14.46 1.70
CA PRO A 40 9.70 -14.16 1.32
C PRO A 40 9.76 -12.99 0.34
N GLU A 41 10.69 -12.06 0.57
CA GLU A 41 10.82 -10.83 -0.22
C GLU A 41 10.91 -11.09 -1.73
N PRO A 42 11.66 -12.09 -2.25
CA PRO A 42 11.68 -12.36 -3.68
C PRO A 42 10.29 -12.72 -4.25
N LEU A 43 9.47 -13.42 -3.48
CA LEU A 43 8.10 -13.79 -3.86
C LEU A 43 7.15 -12.59 -3.78
N ALA A 44 7.26 -11.78 -2.73
CA ALA A 44 6.51 -10.52 -2.61
C ALA A 44 6.84 -9.57 -3.77
N ARG A 45 8.13 -9.40 -4.08
CA ARG A 45 8.62 -8.62 -5.23
C ARG A 45 8.05 -9.17 -6.54
N LYS A 46 8.14 -10.49 -6.75
CA LYS A 46 7.58 -11.13 -7.96
C LYS A 46 6.08 -10.83 -8.12
N ALA A 47 5.30 -10.95 -7.05
CA ALA A 47 3.87 -10.64 -7.08
C ALA A 47 3.58 -9.15 -7.36
N ALA A 48 4.32 -8.24 -6.71
CA ALA A 48 4.20 -6.80 -6.93
C ALA A 48 4.51 -6.41 -8.39
N HIS A 49 5.58 -6.99 -8.96
CA HIS A 49 5.95 -6.77 -10.37
C HIS A 49 4.99 -7.41 -11.37
N ALA A 50 4.29 -8.48 -10.97
CA ALA A 50 3.23 -9.10 -11.76
C ALA A 50 1.93 -8.27 -11.79
N GLY A 51 1.86 -7.14 -11.09
CA GLY A 51 0.68 -6.28 -11.09
C GLY A 51 -0.35 -6.63 -10.02
N ASP A 52 -0.04 -7.55 -9.10
CA ASP A 52 -0.98 -7.96 -8.05
C ASP A 52 -1.10 -6.90 -6.94
N PRO A 53 -2.27 -6.31 -6.68
CA PRO A 53 -2.41 -5.24 -5.68
C PRO A 53 -2.04 -5.70 -4.26
N GLN A 54 -2.42 -6.91 -3.88
CA GLN A 54 -2.09 -7.48 -2.57
C GLN A 54 -0.58 -7.74 -2.46
N GLY A 55 0.05 -8.25 -3.52
CA GLY A 55 1.49 -8.44 -3.62
C GLY A 55 2.26 -7.12 -3.53
N MET A 56 1.77 -6.06 -4.17
CA MET A 56 2.33 -4.71 -4.01
C MET A 56 2.26 -4.22 -2.57
N THR A 57 1.15 -4.46 -1.88
CA THR A 57 0.99 -4.10 -0.47
C THR A 57 1.93 -4.88 0.43
N VAL A 58 1.99 -6.22 0.29
CA VAL A 58 2.91 -7.07 1.08
C VAL A 58 4.37 -6.67 0.85
N TYR A 59 4.75 -6.41 -0.40
CA TYR A 59 6.11 -5.97 -0.71
C TYR A 59 6.41 -4.57 -0.15
N GLY A 60 5.46 -3.64 -0.26
CA GLY A 60 5.57 -2.29 0.31
C GLY A 60 5.74 -2.30 1.83
N ILE A 61 4.99 -3.15 2.56
CA ILE A 61 5.17 -3.36 4.00
C ILE A 61 6.59 -3.86 4.30
N GLY A 62 7.05 -4.88 3.56
CA GLY A 62 8.39 -5.44 3.75
C GLY A 62 9.50 -4.41 3.53
N LEU A 63 9.35 -3.51 2.56
CA LEU A 63 10.28 -2.40 2.32
C LEU A 63 10.27 -1.38 3.46
N GLY A 64 9.08 -1.01 3.95
CA GLY A 64 8.93 -0.08 5.07
C GLY A 64 9.61 -0.60 6.34
N ASN A 65 9.43 -1.89 6.65
CA ASN A 65 10.05 -2.54 7.80
C ASN A 65 11.58 -2.57 7.73
N ARG A 66 12.17 -2.46 6.54
CA ARG A 66 13.62 -2.39 6.32
C ARG A 66 14.15 -0.96 6.23
N GLY A 67 13.31 0.05 6.45
CA GLY A 67 13.67 1.46 6.35
C GLY A 67 13.71 2.00 4.90
N ALA A 68 13.33 1.21 3.90
CA ALA A 68 13.27 1.63 2.50
C ALA A 68 11.98 2.43 2.21
N TYR A 69 11.78 3.53 2.94
CA TYR A 69 10.51 4.26 3.00
C TYR A 69 10.05 4.82 1.65
N ALA A 70 10.97 5.37 0.84
CA ALA A 70 10.64 5.91 -0.47
C ALA A 70 10.10 4.83 -1.43
N GLU A 71 10.71 3.64 -1.40
CA GLU A 71 10.28 2.51 -2.22
C GLU A 71 8.96 1.92 -1.70
N ALA A 72 8.79 1.85 -0.38
CA ALA A 72 7.56 1.44 0.26
C ALA A 72 6.39 2.34 -0.16
N VAL A 73 6.55 3.67 -0.06
CA VAL A 73 5.57 4.66 -0.51
C VAL A 73 5.21 4.46 -1.98
N HIS A 74 6.21 4.22 -2.84
CA HIS A 74 5.98 3.98 -4.27
C HIS A 74 5.15 2.73 -4.53
N TRP A 75 5.47 1.60 -3.90
CA TRP A 75 4.73 0.35 -4.11
C TRP A 75 3.33 0.38 -3.51
N LEU A 76 3.18 0.93 -2.31
CA LEU A 76 1.87 1.13 -1.67
C LEU A 76 1.00 2.09 -2.49
N GLY A 77 1.58 3.17 -3.04
CA GLY A 77 0.88 4.08 -3.94
C GLY A 77 0.33 3.39 -5.20
N LYS A 78 1.06 2.41 -5.76
CA LYS A 78 0.54 1.59 -6.86
C LYS A 78 -0.60 0.68 -6.43
N ALA A 79 -0.49 0.04 -5.27
CA ALA A 79 -1.57 -0.79 -4.73
C ALA A 79 -2.85 0.04 -4.52
N VAL A 80 -2.72 1.24 -3.96
CA VAL A 80 -3.82 2.22 -3.82
C VAL A 80 -4.41 2.60 -5.18
N ALA A 81 -3.57 2.87 -6.18
CA ALA A 81 -4.02 3.18 -7.53
C ALA A 81 -4.74 2.01 -8.21
N ALA A 82 -4.39 0.77 -7.83
CA ALA A 82 -5.06 -0.45 -8.27
C ALA A 82 -6.32 -0.80 -7.44
N GLY A 83 -6.70 0.05 -6.49
CA GLY A 83 -7.94 -0.08 -5.71
C GLY A 83 -7.80 -0.84 -4.39
N ASP A 84 -6.57 -1.15 -3.95
CA ASP A 84 -6.35 -1.77 -2.64
C ASP A 84 -6.61 -0.77 -1.51
N THR A 85 -7.73 -0.95 -0.80
CA THR A 85 -8.11 -0.10 0.33
C THR A 85 -7.23 -0.30 1.56
N SER A 86 -6.74 -1.53 1.82
CA SER A 86 -5.84 -1.77 2.96
C SER A 86 -4.49 -1.10 2.73
N ALA A 87 -4.03 -1.04 1.47
CA ALA A 87 -2.84 -0.27 1.10
C ALA A 87 -2.95 1.22 1.46
N MET A 88 -4.16 1.80 1.43
CA MET A 88 -4.37 3.18 1.87
C MET A 88 -4.10 3.32 3.37
N VAL A 89 -4.54 2.35 4.18
CA VAL A 89 -4.25 2.35 5.63
C VAL A 89 -2.75 2.18 5.86
N VAL A 90 -2.11 1.21 5.21
CA VAL A 90 -0.67 0.98 5.36
C VAL A 90 0.15 2.21 4.94
N LEU A 91 -0.18 2.82 3.81
CA LEU A 91 0.47 4.05 3.35
C LEU A 91 0.23 5.21 4.31
N GLY A 92 -0.98 5.33 4.85
CA GLY A 92 -1.31 6.33 5.85
C GLY A 92 -0.47 6.15 7.13
N THR A 93 -0.32 4.92 7.62
CA THR A 93 0.52 4.62 8.79
C THR A 93 1.98 4.95 8.52
N LEU A 94 2.51 4.58 7.35
CA LEU A 94 3.87 4.92 6.95
C LEU A 94 4.10 6.44 6.93
N GLN A 95 3.16 7.20 6.36
CA GLN A 95 3.24 8.66 6.36
C GLN A 95 3.13 9.23 7.78
N MET A 96 2.32 8.63 8.64
CA MET A 96 2.17 9.03 10.04
C MET A 96 3.47 8.83 10.82
N ASP A 97 4.21 7.75 10.55
CA ASP A 97 5.52 7.48 11.18
C ASP A 97 6.63 8.37 10.63
N LEU A 98 6.52 8.78 9.36
CA LEU A 98 7.39 9.81 8.76
C LEU A 98 7.05 11.25 9.21
N GLY A 99 6.03 11.44 10.07
CA GLY A 99 5.59 12.75 10.53
C GLY A 99 4.71 13.52 9.52
N ASN A 100 4.38 12.92 8.38
CA ASN A 100 3.52 13.50 7.35
C ASN A 100 2.03 13.32 7.69
N LEU A 101 1.61 13.89 8.82
CA LEU A 101 0.29 13.67 9.42
C LEU A 101 -0.87 14.09 8.50
N GLY A 102 -0.68 15.10 7.64
CA GLY A 102 -1.68 15.54 6.67
C GLY A 102 -1.94 14.52 5.57
N GLU A 103 -0.88 13.92 5.00
CA GLU A 103 -1.01 12.87 3.99
C GLU A 103 -1.58 11.58 4.61
N ALA A 104 -1.15 11.25 5.84
CA ALA A 104 -1.73 10.14 6.60
C ALA A 104 -3.25 10.30 6.75
N GLU A 105 -3.71 11.49 7.14
CA GLU A 105 -5.14 11.79 7.28
C GLU A 105 -5.92 11.57 5.99
N ARG A 106 -5.39 12.08 4.87
CA ARG A 106 -6.04 11.95 3.56
C ARG A 106 -6.21 10.48 3.17
N HIS A 107 -5.18 9.66 3.40
CA HIS A 107 -5.26 8.23 3.12
C HIS A 107 -6.25 7.51 4.03
N PHE A 108 -6.23 7.78 5.34
CA PHE A 108 -7.17 7.15 6.27
C PHE A 108 -8.62 7.55 6.03
N ARG A 109 -8.90 8.84 5.77
CA ARG A 109 -10.27 9.28 5.42
C ARG A 109 -10.78 8.54 4.19
N ARG A 110 -9.99 8.49 3.12
CA ARG A 110 -10.36 7.78 1.89
C ARG A 110 -10.61 6.27 2.10
N ALA A 111 -9.87 5.65 3.01
CA ALA A 111 -10.07 4.25 3.39
C ALA A 111 -11.35 4.06 4.23
N ALA A 112 -11.62 4.99 5.15
CA ALA A 112 -12.85 5.00 5.96
C ALA A 112 -14.10 5.22 5.10
N ASP A 113 -14.03 6.11 4.10
CA ASP A 113 -15.10 6.35 3.12
C ASP A 113 -15.41 5.09 2.28
N ARG A 114 -14.43 4.20 2.15
CA ARG A 114 -14.59 2.87 1.52
C ARG A 114 -15.00 1.77 2.50
N GLY A 115 -15.34 2.13 3.74
CA GLY A 115 -15.80 1.19 4.77
C GLY A 115 -14.69 0.37 5.43
N HIS A 116 -13.41 0.74 5.28
CA HIS A 116 -12.33 0.01 5.94
C HIS A 116 -12.36 0.27 7.46
N SER A 117 -12.67 -0.76 8.25
CA SER A 117 -12.80 -0.67 9.72
C SER A 117 -11.54 -0.14 10.40
N GLY A 118 -10.37 -0.65 10.03
CA GLY A 118 -9.08 -0.19 10.56
C GLY A 118 -8.76 1.29 10.31
N ALA A 119 -9.37 1.93 9.32
CA ALA A 119 -9.10 3.34 9.01
C ALA A 119 -9.66 4.30 10.07
N ARG A 120 -10.78 3.94 10.71
CA ARG A 120 -11.37 4.75 11.80
C ARG A 120 -10.46 4.77 13.03
N VAL A 121 -9.89 3.61 13.38
CA VAL A 121 -8.92 3.47 14.46
C VAL A 121 -7.66 4.28 14.15
N ALA A 122 -7.16 4.20 12.92
CA ALA A 122 -5.98 4.96 12.50
C ALA A 122 -6.21 6.48 12.55
N LEU A 123 -7.41 6.97 12.19
CA LEU A 123 -7.78 8.39 12.35
C LEU A 123 -7.79 8.85 13.80
N GLN A 124 -8.23 8.00 14.73
CA GLN A 124 -8.20 8.31 16.16
C GLN A 124 -6.76 8.43 16.67
N GLN A 125 -5.90 7.48 16.29
CA GLN A 125 -4.47 7.51 16.64
C GLN A 125 -3.77 8.75 16.07
N LEU A 126 -4.08 9.12 14.83
CA LEU A 126 -3.55 10.31 14.18
C LEU A 126 -3.91 11.59 14.95
N ARG A 127 -5.16 11.71 15.42
CA ARG A 127 -5.61 12.85 16.23
C ARG A 127 -4.86 12.92 17.56
N ALA A 128 -4.65 11.78 18.22
CA ALA A 128 -3.86 11.73 19.46
C ALA A 128 -2.41 12.19 19.22
N ARG A 129 -1.76 11.75 18.13
CA ARG A 129 -0.41 12.22 17.75
C ARG A 129 -0.37 13.73 17.52
N ARG A 130 -1.35 14.31 16.81
CA ARG A 130 -1.44 15.76 16.55
C ARG A 130 -1.60 16.58 17.84
N ASN A 131 -2.39 16.08 18.77
CA ASN A 131 -2.68 16.78 20.03
C ASN A 131 -1.54 16.62 21.06
N GLY A 132 -0.78 15.53 21.00
CA GLY A 132 0.39 15.29 21.85
C GLY A 132 1.61 16.15 21.49
N SER A 133 1.71 16.62 20.23
CA SER A 133 2.79 17.52 19.77
C SER A 133 2.60 18.99 20.17
N GLY A 134 1.59 19.32 20.97
CA GLY A 134 1.22 20.67 21.37
C GLY A 134 1.54 21.08 22.82
N HIS A 135 2.47 20.39 23.49
CA HIS A 135 2.92 20.74 24.85
C HIS A 135 4.38 21.19 24.85
#